data_AF-A0A5N5WF20-F1
#
_entry.id   AF-A0A5N5WF20-F1
#
_cell.length_a   1.000
_cell.length_b   1.000
_cell.length_c   1.000
_cell.angle_alpha   90.00
_cell.angle_beta   90.00
_cell.angle_gamma   90.00
#
_symmetry.space_group_name_H-M   'P 1'
#
loop_
_entity.id
_entity.type
_entity.pdbx_description
1 polymer ?
#
loop_
_entity_poly.entity_id
_entity_poly.type
_entity_poly.pdbx_seq_one_letter_code
_entity_poly.pdbx_strand_id
1 'polypeptide(L)'
;MGLLIALLAGASVTGLCYGVALWRSEARLPPDLAVALEVGATRTTAVGSAVDRLGMRWAPLVLRLMGPRRVARIRARIDRAGNPGGLTVDRYAARRAVYGALGFGGALVMLVEGRLLIAALLVAFGLFWIEVGIWAAVRERRTAIERTLPDFLDVLAVVVSAGLSFRQALDRVAERYEGPWADELRIALRQMDMGVSRRDAFDGLRRRNDSEQVAQFVSALQQGEELGSPIVDTLMDIAADMRRTDAQNARRRAARAVPKATVVITTFMVPGTLALMIAGFFLGSGVDFGTVSGR
;
A
#
# COMPACT_ATOMS: atom_id res chain seq x y z
N MET A 1 37.11 2.77 7.47
CA MET A 1 35.91 3.01 8.31
C MET A 1 34.89 3.92 7.63
N GLY A 2 35.28 5.11 7.15
CA GLY A 2 34.37 6.05 6.48
C GLY A 2 33.65 5.53 5.23
N LEU A 3 34.29 4.67 4.41
CA LEU A 3 33.67 4.08 3.21
C LEU A 3 32.50 3.13 3.52
N LEU A 4 32.61 2.37 4.61
CA LEU A 4 31.58 1.45 5.08
C LEU A 4 30.36 2.21 5.65
N ILE A 5 30.64 3.34 6.31
CA ILE A 5 29.65 4.25 6.87
C ILE A 5 28.92 5.01 5.75
N ALA A 6 29.65 5.44 4.72
CA ALA A 6 29.08 6.05 3.53
C ALA A 6 28.19 5.08 2.73
N LEU A 7 28.56 3.80 2.63
CA LEU A 7 27.73 2.77 2.01
C LEU A 7 26.45 2.46 2.81
N LEU A 8 26.53 2.41 4.14
CA LEU A 8 25.36 2.19 5.01
C LEU A 8 24.42 3.40 5.01
N ALA A 9 24.97 4.62 5.08
CA ALA A 9 24.19 5.85 4.97
C ALA A 9 23.58 6.00 3.58
N GLY A 10 24.34 5.69 2.53
CA GLY A 10 23.87 5.65 1.15
C GLY A 10 22.71 4.69 0.99
N ALA A 11 22.85 3.43 1.41
CA ALA A 11 21.78 2.44 1.36
C ALA A 11 20.52 2.86 2.14
N SER A 12 20.70 3.56 3.26
CA SER A 12 19.59 4.09 4.07
C SER A 12 18.86 5.24 3.38
N VAL A 13 19.60 6.14 2.72
CA VAL A 13 19.04 7.26 1.95
C VAL A 13 18.39 6.77 0.66
N THR A 14 19.01 5.84 -0.07
CA THR A 14 18.41 5.23 -1.27
C THR A 14 17.17 4.44 -0.90
N GLY A 15 17.18 3.75 0.24
CA GLY A 15 15.99 3.10 0.81
C GLY A 15 14.89 4.12 1.13
N LEU A 16 15.22 5.23 1.81
CA LEU A 16 14.25 6.29 2.11
C LEU A 16 13.66 6.91 0.84
N CYS A 17 14.51 7.23 -0.16
CA CYS A 17 14.09 7.77 -1.44
C CYS A 17 13.24 6.77 -2.24
N TYR A 18 13.61 5.49 -2.27
CA TYR A 18 12.82 4.45 -2.92
C TYR A 18 11.49 4.23 -2.20
N GLY A 19 11.46 4.31 -0.86
CA GLY A 19 10.24 4.23 -0.06
C GLY A 19 9.31 5.42 -0.29
N VAL A 20 9.85 6.63 -0.38
CA VAL A 20 9.09 7.83 -0.73
C VAL A 20 8.62 7.80 -2.19
N ALA A 21 9.44 7.27 -3.11
CA ALA A 21 9.07 7.07 -4.50
C ALA A 21 7.95 6.05 -4.65
N LEU A 22 8.02 4.92 -3.95
CA LEU A 22 6.97 3.90 -3.88
C LEU A 22 5.69 4.46 -3.25
N TRP A 23 5.82 5.32 -2.24
CA TRP A 23 4.69 6.01 -1.60
C TRP A 23 4.04 7.07 -2.49
N ARG A 24 4.80 7.64 -3.45
CA ARG A 24 4.32 8.66 -4.39
C ARG A 24 3.90 8.10 -5.76
N SER A 25 4.31 6.88 -6.11
CA SER A 25 3.98 6.30 -7.41
C SER A 25 2.53 5.79 -7.43
N GLU A 26 1.57 6.72 -7.61
CA GLU A 26 0.27 6.42 -8.21
C GLU A 26 0.39 6.35 -9.74
N ALA A 27 1.46 5.74 -10.27
CA ALA A 27 1.60 5.52 -11.69
C ALA A 27 0.55 4.49 -12.11
N ARG A 28 -0.42 4.91 -12.94
CA ARG A 28 -1.38 4.00 -13.56
C ARG A 28 -0.60 3.08 -14.50
N LEU A 29 -0.33 1.87 -14.05
CA LEU A 29 0.29 0.85 -14.89
C LEU A 29 -0.66 0.49 -16.04
N PRO A 30 -0.15 0.36 -17.27
CA PRO A 30 -0.88 -0.26 -18.37
C PRO A 30 -1.45 -1.62 -17.91
N PRO A 31 -2.67 -2.00 -18.32
CA PRO A 31 -3.33 -3.23 -17.87
C PRO A 31 -2.44 -4.48 -18.07
N ASP A 32 -1.68 -4.51 -19.15
CA ASP A 32 -0.76 -5.61 -19.51
C ASP A 32 0.41 -5.73 -18.50
N LEU A 33 0.90 -4.60 -17.97
CA LEU A 33 1.93 -4.57 -16.93
C LEU A 33 1.36 -4.89 -15.54
N ALA A 34 0.09 -4.54 -15.29
CA ALA A 34 -0.59 -4.87 -14.04
C ALA A 34 -0.78 -6.39 -13.89
N VAL A 35 -1.17 -7.08 -14.97
CA VAL A 35 -1.28 -8.55 -15.00
C VAL A 35 0.10 -9.21 -14.87
N ALA A 36 1.13 -8.69 -15.56
CA ALA A 36 2.49 -9.19 -15.42
C ALA A 36 3.06 -8.99 -14.00
N LEU A 37 2.70 -7.89 -13.33
CA LEU A 37 3.06 -7.64 -11.93
C LEU A 37 2.24 -8.47 -10.95
N GLU A 38 0.97 -8.79 -11.21
CA GLU A 38 0.19 -9.71 -10.35
C GLU A 38 0.78 -11.13 -10.38
N VAL A 39 1.18 -11.61 -11.55
CA VAL A 39 1.90 -12.90 -11.70
C VAL A 39 3.27 -12.83 -11.01
N GLY A 40 3.93 -11.67 -11.03
CA GLY A 40 5.20 -11.41 -10.34
C GLY A 40 5.10 -11.14 -8.83
N ALA A 41 3.96 -10.64 -8.35
CA ALA A 41 3.72 -10.20 -6.96
C ALA A 41 3.67 -11.36 -5.97
N THR A 42 3.49 -12.59 -6.48
CA THR A 42 3.62 -13.82 -5.70
C THR A 42 5.09 -14.21 -5.45
N ARG A 43 6.04 -13.70 -6.24
CA ARG A 43 7.48 -13.94 -6.04
C ARG A 43 8.10 -12.81 -5.21
N THR A 44 8.65 -13.16 -4.05
CA THR A 44 9.51 -12.25 -3.30
C THR A 44 10.66 -11.79 -4.19
N THR A 45 10.95 -10.48 -4.21
CA THR A 45 12.13 -9.93 -4.90
C THR A 45 13.40 -10.66 -4.44
N ALA A 46 14.41 -10.80 -5.31
CA ALA A 46 15.66 -11.51 -4.98
C ALA A 46 16.28 -11.00 -3.66
N VAL A 47 16.26 -9.68 -3.46
CA VAL A 47 16.65 -9.00 -2.22
C VAL A 47 15.77 -9.41 -1.04
N GLY A 48 14.44 -9.44 -1.21
CA GLY A 48 13.50 -9.91 -0.18
C GLY A 48 13.79 -11.34 0.29
N SER A 49 14.10 -12.25 -0.63
CA SER A 49 14.46 -13.64 -0.28
C SER A 49 15.76 -13.76 0.51
N ALA A 50 16.72 -12.85 0.28
CA ALA A 50 17.99 -12.80 0.99
C ALA A 50 17.79 -12.27 2.42
N VAL A 51 16.99 -11.21 2.56
CA VAL A 51 16.58 -10.67 3.87
C VAL A 51 15.81 -11.72 4.67
N ASP A 52 14.87 -12.42 4.04
CA ASP A 52 14.07 -13.47 4.68
C ASP A 52 14.96 -14.59 5.24
N ARG A 53 15.95 -15.07 4.47
CA ARG A 53 16.91 -16.09 4.92
C ARG A 53 17.79 -15.62 6.10
N LEU A 54 18.31 -14.39 6.03
CA LEU A 54 19.16 -13.83 7.11
C LEU A 54 18.36 -13.63 8.41
N GLY A 55 17.10 -13.21 8.30
CA GLY A 55 16.24 -12.92 9.44
C GLY A 55 15.59 -14.14 10.09
N MET A 56 15.41 -15.25 9.35
CA MET A 56 14.72 -16.47 9.87
C MET A 56 15.35 -17.01 11.15
N ARG A 57 16.67 -16.93 11.30
CA ARG A 57 17.38 -17.37 12.52
C ARG A 57 16.95 -16.58 13.78
N TRP A 58 16.50 -15.34 13.60
CA TRP A 58 16.12 -14.42 14.68
C TRP A 58 14.60 -14.20 14.78
N ALA A 59 13.82 -14.72 13.84
CA ALA A 59 12.36 -14.61 13.83
C ALA A 59 11.69 -15.16 15.12
N PRO A 60 12.10 -16.32 15.70
CA PRO A 60 11.48 -16.83 16.92
C PRO A 60 11.66 -15.89 18.12
N LEU A 61 12.81 -15.21 18.19
CA LEU A 61 13.11 -14.26 19.25
C LEU A 61 12.26 -13.00 19.12
N VAL A 62 12.10 -12.47 17.90
CA VAL A 62 11.23 -11.32 17.64
C VAL A 62 9.76 -11.66 17.96
N LEU A 63 9.28 -12.84 17.56
CA LEU A 63 7.90 -13.26 17.85
C LEU A 63 7.63 -13.40 19.35
N ARG A 64 8.59 -13.95 20.11
CA ARG A 64 8.53 -14.03 21.57
C ARG A 64 8.44 -12.63 22.21
N LEU A 65 9.28 -11.70 21.74
CA LEU A 65 9.36 -10.34 22.29
C LEU A 65 8.13 -9.48 21.95
N MET A 66 7.48 -9.74 20.81
CA MET A 66 6.26 -9.04 20.41
C MET A 66 5.02 -9.45 21.21
N GLY A 67 5.01 -10.66 21.76
CA GLY A 67 3.91 -11.21 22.53
C GLY A 67 2.69 -11.63 21.67
N PRO A 68 1.82 -12.51 22.20
CA PRO A 68 0.78 -13.17 21.42
C PRO A 68 -0.28 -12.22 20.83
N ARG A 69 -0.66 -11.17 21.58
CA ARG A 69 -1.65 -10.18 21.13
C ARG A 69 -1.19 -9.39 19.90
N ARG A 70 0.09 -8.99 19.87
CA ARG A 70 0.64 -8.21 18.75
C ARG A 70 0.84 -9.10 17.52
N VAL A 71 1.31 -10.34 17.72
CA VAL A 71 1.44 -11.33 16.67
C VAL A 71 0.08 -11.64 16.02
N ALA A 72 -0.96 -11.86 16.81
CA ALA A 72 -2.32 -12.09 16.30
C ALA A 72 -2.84 -10.90 15.48
N ARG A 73 -2.60 -9.66 15.94
CA ARG A 73 -2.97 -8.44 15.20
C ARG A 73 -2.25 -8.34 13.85
N ILE A 74 -0.98 -8.69 13.80
CA ILE A 74 -0.18 -8.61 12.56
C ILE A 74 -0.56 -9.75 11.62
N ARG A 75 -0.79 -10.95 12.14
CA ARG A 75 -1.37 -12.06 11.36
C ARG A 75 -2.66 -11.61 10.68
N ALA A 76 -3.59 -11.04 11.44
CA ALA A 76 -4.83 -10.52 10.88
C ALA A 76 -4.59 -9.44 9.81
N ARG A 77 -3.60 -8.55 9.96
CA ARG A 77 -3.26 -7.56 8.91
C ARG A 77 -2.68 -8.21 7.66
N ILE A 78 -1.82 -9.21 7.81
CA ILE A 78 -1.20 -9.95 6.70
C ILE A 78 -2.26 -10.76 5.95
N ASP A 79 -3.17 -11.40 6.68
CA ASP A 79 -4.28 -12.15 6.11
C ASP A 79 -5.21 -11.23 5.30
N ARG A 80 -5.53 -10.04 5.84
CA ARG A 80 -6.29 -9.01 5.10
C ARG A 80 -5.54 -8.49 3.87
N ALA A 81 -4.21 -8.47 3.91
CA ALA A 81 -3.38 -8.14 2.75
C ALA A 81 -3.34 -9.26 1.71
N GLY A 82 -3.92 -10.43 2.01
CA GLY A 82 -3.91 -11.61 1.14
C GLY A 82 -2.53 -12.21 0.92
N ASN A 83 -1.66 -12.15 1.94
CA ASN A 83 -0.30 -12.70 1.91
C ASN A 83 0.56 -12.20 0.73
N PRO A 84 0.79 -10.87 0.60
CA PRO A 84 1.53 -10.29 -0.52
C PRO A 84 2.95 -10.87 -0.59
N GLY A 85 3.36 -11.42 -1.73
CA GLY A 85 4.66 -12.11 -1.89
C GLY A 85 4.84 -13.35 -1.00
N GLY A 86 3.75 -13.99 -0.55
CA GLY A 86 3.79 -15.12 0.38
C GLY A 86 4.32 -14.72 1.76
N LEU A 87 4.07 -13.50 2.20
CA LEU A 87 4.52 -12.99 3.50
C LEU A 87 3.79 -13.72 4.62
N THR A 88 4.50 -14.60 5.34
CA THR A 88 3.99 -15.19 6.59
C THR A 88 4.37 -14.33 7.78
N VAL A 89 3.74 -14.59 8.94
CA VAL A 89 4.11 -13.95 10.21
C VAL A 89 5.59 -14.15 10.54
N ASP A 90 6.16 -15.31 10.19
CA ASP A 90 7.57 -15.62 10.39
C ASP A 90 8.48 -14.80 9.46
N ARG A 91 8.10 -14.64 8.18
CA ARG A 91 8.82 -13.77 7.24
C ARG A 91 8.74 -12.30 7.66
N TYR A 92 7.60 -11.86 8.18
CA TYR A 92 7.47 -10.52 8.76
C TYR A 92 8.43 -10.32 9.94
N ALA A 93 8.50 -11.28 10.86
CA ALA A 93 9.42 -11.23 11.99
C ALA A 93 10.89 -11.27 11.55
N ALA A 94 11.22 -12.08 10.54
CA ALA A 94 12.55 -12.13 9.93
C ALA A 94 12.96 -10.76 9.35
N ARG A 95 12.11 -10.13 8.54
CA ARG A 95 12.37 -8.79 7.98
C ARG A 95 12.51 -7.74 9.07
N ARG A 96 11.64 -7.78 10.09
CA ARG A 96 11.70 -6.86 11.24
C ARG A 96 13.01 -7.02 12.02
N ALA A 97 13.52 -8.26 12.16
CA ALA A 97 14.82 -8.51 12.77
C ALA A 97 15.97 -7.89 11.98
N VAL A 98 16.00 -8.09 10.66
CA VAL A 98 17.08 -7.58 9.80
C VAL A 98 17.06 -6.05 9.71
N TYR A 99 15.90 -5.45 9.41
CA TYR A 99 15.79 -4.00 9.33
C TYR A 99 16.00 -3.34 10.70
N GLY A 100 15.52 -3.96 11.78
CA GLY A 100 15.77 -3.51 13.14
C GLY A 100 17.25 -3.53 13.50
N ALA A 101 17.97 -4.62 13.17
CA ALA A 101 19.40 -4.75 13.42
C ALA A 101 20.22 -3.76 12.60
N LEU A 102 19.89 -3.57 11.31
CA LEU A 102 20.55 -2.58 10.45
C LEU A 102 20.30 -1.15 10.95
N GLY A 103 19.06 -0.83 11.31
CA GLY A 103 18.69 0.49 11.84
C GLY A 103 19.36 0.79 13.17
N PHE A 104 19.35 -0.16 14.11
CA PHE A 104 19.99 -0.02 15.42
C PHE A 104 21.52 0.03 15.32
N GLY A 105 22.12 -0.86 14.53
CA GLY A 105 23.57 -0.88 14.31
C GLY A 105 24.08 0.41 13.65
N GLY A 106 23.38 0.89 12.61
CA GLY A 106 23.69 2.17 11.97
C GLY A 106 23.51 3.36 12.93
N ALA A 107 22.45 3.35 13.74
CA ALA A 107 22.21 4.41 14.72
C ALA A 107 23.30 4.49 15.79
N LEU A 108 23.79 3.36 16.27
CA LEU A 108 24.85 3.30 17.29
C LEU A 108 26.16 3.91 16.77
N VAL A 109 26.51 3.64 15.51
CA VAL A 109 27.67 4.26 14.85
C VAL A 109 27.49 5.78 14.71
N MET A 110 26.32 6.24 14.27
CA MET A 110 26.02 7.68 14.13
C MET A 110 25.97 8.42 15.47
N LEU A 111 25.60 7.73 16.55
CA LEU A 111 25.59 8.29 17.90
C LEU A 111 27.01 8.56 18.41
N VAL A 112 27.97 7.68 18.11
CA VAL A 112 29.40 7.86 18.43
C VAL A 112 29.99 9.06 17.70
N GLU A 113 29.52 9.34 16.48
CA GLU A 113 29.91 10.52 15.69
C GLU A 113 29.18 11.82 16.12
N GLY A 114 28.30 11.78 17.13
CA GLY A 114 27.53 12.94 17.59
C GLY A 114 26.37 13.35 16.68
N ARG A 115 26.04 12.55 15.66
CA ARG A 115 25.01 12.87 14.64
C ARG A 115 23.63 12.37 15.08
N LEU A 116 23.09 12.96 16.15
CA LEU A 116 21.85 12.53 16.80
C LEU A 116 20.64 12.45 15.86
N LEU A 117 20.49 13.40 14.93
CA LEU A 117 19.38 13.41 13.96
C LEU A 117 19.42 12.19 13.01
N ILE A 118 20.59 11.81 12.53
CA ILE A 118 20.74 10.68 11.60
C ILE A 118 20.57 9.36 12.34
N ALA A 119 21.09 9.27 13.56
CA ALA A 119 20.86 8.12 14.43
C ALA A 119 19.35 7.89 14.65
N ALA A 120 18.60 8.95 14.97
CA ALA A 120 17.15 8.87 15.14
C ALA A 120 16.42 8.41 13.87
N LEU A 121 16.81 8.93 12.69
CA LEU A 121 16.25 8.52 11.40
C LEU A 121 16.52 7.04 11.07
N LEU A 122 17.70 6.52 11.40
CA LEU A 122 18.04 5.11 11.17
C LEU A 122 17.25 4.15 12.07
N VAL A 123 17.03 4.52 13.33
CA VAL A 123 16.13 3.77 14.23
C VAL A 123 14.71 3.79 13.69
N ALA A 124 14.22 4.96 13.26
CA ALA A 124 12.89 5.07 12.67
C ALA A 124 12.77 4.19 11.41
N PHE A 125 13.76 4.22 10.52
CA PHE A 125 13.79 3.35 9.34
C PHE A 125 13.68 1.86 9.72
N GLY A 126 14.51 1.39 10.65
CA GLY A 126 14.52 -0.02 11.04
C GLY A 126 13.22 -0.52 11.65
N LEU A 127 12.49 0.35 12.35
CA LEU A 127 11.22 0.01 13.01
C LEU A 127 10.01 0.13 12.07
N PHE A 128 9.97 1.16 11.23
CA PHE A 128 8.78 1.51 10.45
C PHE A 128 8.75 0.91 9.04
N TRP A 129 9.90 0.57 8.45
CA TRP A 129 9.98 0.15 7.05
C TRP A 129 9.05 -1.02 6.69
N ILE A 130 9.02 -2.07 7.53
CA ILE A 130 8.17 -3.24 7.28
C ILE A 130 6.68 -2.94 7.48
N GLU A 131 6.34 -2.05 8.42
CA GLU A 131 4.94 -1.68 8.67
C GLU A 131 4.36 -0.86 7.51
N VAL A 132 5.16 0.03 6.92
CA VAL A 132 4.79 0.78 5.72
C VAL A 132 4.56 -0.17 4.54
N GLY A 133 5.41 -1.18 4.37
CA GLY A 133 5.24 -2.18 3.29
C GLY A 133 3.93 -2.96 3.39
N ILE A 134 3.55 -3.43 4.59
CA ILE A 134 2.25 -4.10 4.78
C ILE A 134 1.11 -3.13 4.52
N TRP A 135 1.19 -1.91 5.05
CA TRP A 135 0.12 -0.92 4.88
C TRP A 135 -0.10 -0.59 3.39
N ALA A 136 0.99 -0.41 2.63
CA ALA A 136 0.93 -0.20 1.19
C ALA A 136 0.29 -1.40 0.47
N ALA A 137 0.70 -2.63 0.80
CA ALA A 137 0.14 -3.83 0.18
C ALA A 137 -1.36 -4.02 0.49
N VAL A 138 -1.80 -3.77 1.73
CA VAL A 138 -3.23 -3.78 2.10
C VAL A 138 -3.99 -2.73 1.30
N ARG A 139 -3.42 -1.52 1.18
CA ARG A 139 -4.05 -0.42 0.44
C ARG A 139 -4.16 -0.74 -1.04
N GLU A 140 -3.13 -1.32 -1.64
CA GLU A 140 -3.10 -1.73 -3.04
C GLU A 140 -4.13 -2.81 -3.32
N ARG A 141 -4.14 -3.89 -2.52
CA ARG A 141 -5.14 -4.97 -2.63
C ARG A 141 -6.57 -4.43 -2.51
N ARG A 142 -6.83 -3.57 -1.51
CA ARG A 142 -8.13 -2.92 -1.34
C ARG A 142 -8.51 -2.08 -2.57
N THR A 143 -7.56 -1.32 -3.10
CA THR A 143 -7.80 -0.48 -4.29
C THR A 143 -8.07 -1.33 -5.53
N ALA A 144 -7.40 -2.47 -5.67
CA ALA A 144 -7.67 -3.43 -6.76
C ALA A 144 -9.11 -3.96 -6.67
N ILE A 145 -9.56 -4.35 -5.47
CA ILE A 145 -10.93 -4.79 -5.23
C ILE A 145 -11.95 -3.69 -5.58
N GLU A 146 -11.74 -2.48 -5.06
CA GLU A 146 -12.64 -1.33 -5.32
C GLU A 146 -12.73 -0.98 -6.82
N ARG A 147 -11.68 -1.23 -7.61
CA ARG A 147 -11.71 -1.00 -9.07
C ARG A 147 -12.49 -2.06 -9.83
N THR A 148 -12.39 -3.32 -9.42
CA THR A 148 -13.05 -4.44 -10.11
C THR A 148 -14.53 -4.55 -9.72
N LEU A 149 -14.88 -4.11 -8.51
CA LEU A 149 -16.22 -4.30 -7.95
C LEU A 149 -17.35 -3.71 -8.80
N PRO A 150 -17.30 -2.47 -9.35
CA PRO A 150 -18.41 -1.91 -10.12
C PRO A 150 -18.72 -2.70 -11.40
N ASP A 151 -17.69 -3.11 -12.14
CA ASP A 151 -17.81 -3.95 -13.35
C ASP A 151 -18.39 -5.33 -13.00
N PHE A 152 -17.90 -5.92 -11.91
CA PHE A 152 -18.45 -7.17 -11.38
C PHE A 152 -19.94 -7.06 -11.05
N LEU A 153 -20.39 -5.96 -10.43
CA LEU A 153 -21.79 -5.75 -10.09
C LEU A 153 -22.68 -5.59 -11.33
N ASP A 154 -22.21 -4.90 -12.37
CA ASP A 154 -22.94 -4.78 -13.64
C ASP A 154 -23.11 -6.16 -14.29
N VAL A 155 -22.04 -6.95 -14.39
CA VAL A 155 -22.11 -8.30 -14.97
C VAL A 155 -23.03 -9.20 -14.13
N LEU A 156 -22.94 -9.12 -12.81
CA LEU A 156 -23.81 -9.86 -11.91
C LEU A 156 -25.28 -9.48 -12.09
N ALA A 157 -25.58 -8.18 -12.19
CA ALA A 157 -26.93 -7.68 -12.44
C ALA A 157 -27.49 -8.22 -13.77
N VAL A 158 -26.69 -8.17 -14.84
CA VAL A 158 -27.09 -8.73 -16.16
C VAL A 158 -27.38 -10.23 -16.07
N VAL A 159 -26.52 -11.00 -15.41
CA VAL A 159 -26.70 -12.45 -15.27
C VAL A 159 -27.93 -12.80 -14.42
N VAL A 160 -28.19 -12.04 -13.35
CA VAL A 160 -29.41 -12.18 -12.53
C VAL A 160 -30.66 -11.79 -13.33
N SER A 161 -30.61 -10.71 -14.12
CA SER A 161 -31.74 -10.28 -14.96
C SER A 161 -32.10 -11.31 -16.06
N ALA A 162 -31.13 -12.15 -16.45
CA ALA A 162 -31.34 -13.25 -17.38
C ALA A 162 -32.07 -14.46 -16.74
N GLY A 163 -32.48 -14.36 -15.47
CA GLY A 163 -33.30 -15.36 -14.79
C GLY A 163 -32.51 -16.41 -14.01
N LEU A 164 -31.18 -16.27 -13.92
CA LEU A 164 -30.38 -17.12 -13.02
C LEU A 164 -30.67 -16.76 -11.56
N SER A 165 -30.76 -17.77 -10.70
CA SER A 165 -30.81 -17.51 -9.26
C SER A 165 -29.55 -16.76 -8.84
N PHE A 166 -29.67 -15.88 -7.84
CA PHE A 166 -28.55 -15.06 -7.41
C PHE A 166 -27.31 -15.90 -7.07
N ARG A 167 -27.48 -17.05 -6.41
CA ARG A 167 -26.36 -17.94 -6.07
C ARG A 167 -25.65 -18.46 -7.31
N GLN A 168 -26.40 -18.94 -8.30
CA GLN A 168 -25.83 -19.42 -9.57
C GLN A 168 -25.17 -18.29 -10.36
N ALA A 169 -25.77 -17.11 -10.37
CA ALA A 169 -25.20 -15.93 -11.00
C ALA A 169 -23.88 -15.54 -10.32
N LEU A 170 -23.84 -15.55 -8.99
CA LEU A 170 -22.64 -15.25 -8.22
C LEU A 170 -21.52 -16.24 -8.50
N ASP A 171 -21.80 -17.55 -8.45
CA ASP A 171 -20.81 -18.59 -8.76
C ASP A 171 -20.26 -18.41 -10.19
N ARG A 172 -21.15 -18.27 -11.18
CA ARG A 172 -20.78 -18.16 -12.60
C ARG A 172 -20.00 -16.88 -12.93
N VAL A 173 -20.37 -15.76 -12.31
CA VAL A 173 -19.65 -14.50 -12.53
C VAL A 173 -18.30 -14.54 -11.80
N ALA A 174 -18.24 -15.06 -10.57
CA ALA A 174 -16.99 -15.18 -9.81
C ALA A 174 -15.93 -16.03 -10.52
N GLU A 175 -16.32 -17.05 -11.28
CA GLU A 175 -15.42 -17.88 -12.10
C GLU A 175 -14.73 -17.10 -13.23
N ARG A 176 -15.35 -16.02 -13.73
CA ARG A 176 -14.84 -15.23 -14.85
C ARG A 176 -13.81 -14.18 -14.47
N TYR A 177 -13.72 -13.85 -13.17
CA TYR A 177 -12.80 -12.85 -12.66
C TYR A 177 -11.54 -13.49 -12.09
N GLU A 178 -10.44 -12.75 -12.19
CA GLU A 178 -9.16 -13.07 -11.56
C GLU A 178 -8.76 -11.94 -10.59
N GLY A 179 -7.70 -12.17 -9.83
CA GLY A 179 -7.18 -11.20 -8.87
C GLY A 179 -7.87 -11.19 -7.50
N PRO A 180 -7.59 -10.17 -6.67
CA PRO A 180 -7.95 -10.18 -5.25
C PRO A 180 -9.45 -10.29 -4.96
N TRP A 181 -10.30 -9.71 -5.83
CA TRP A 181 -11.75 -9.78 -5.66
C TRP A 181 -12.28 -11.20 -5.88
N ALA A 182 -11.81 -11.87 -6.93
CA ALA A 182 -12.18 -13.25 -7.22
C ALA A 182 -11.75 -14.21 -6.11
N ASP A 183 -10.55 -14.01 -5.54
CA ASP A 183 -10.08 -14.82 -4.41
C ASP A 183 -10.99 -14.72 -3.18
N GLU A 184 -11.42 -13.49 -2.87
CA GLU A 184 -12.31 -13.23 -1.74
C GLU A 184 -13.71 -13.81 -1.95
N LEU A 185 -14.23 -13.73 -3.18
CA LEU A 185 -15.47 -14.40 -3.56
C LEU A 185 -15.35 -15.92 -3.45
N ARG A 186 -14.27 -16.53 -3.99
CA ARG A 186 -14.03 -17.98 -3.87
C ARG A 186 -13.95 -18.44 -2.41
N ILE A 187 -13.37 -17.63 -1.52
CA ILE A 187 -13.37 -17.92 -0.08
C ILE A 187 -14.81 -17.90 0.47
N ALA A 188 -15.60 -16.88 0.14
CA ALA A 188 -16.99 -16.78 0.60
C ALA A 188 -17.87 -17.93 0.06
N LEU A 189 -17.73 -18.26 -1.23
CA LEU A 189 -18.44 -19.36 -1.89
C LEU A 189 -18.09 -20.70 -1.23
N ARG A 190 -16.79 -21.00 -1.05
CA ARG A 190 -16.36 -22.22 -0.35
C ARG A 190 -16.84 -22.30 1.09
N GLN A 191 -16.90 -21.18 1.82
CA GLN A 191 -17.47 -21.16 3.16
C GLN A 191 -18.93 -21.59 3.14
N MET A 192 -19.71 -21.10 2.18
CA MET A 192 -21.09 -21.54 2.00
C MET A 192 -21.20 -23.02 1.61
N ASP A 193 -20.31 -23.53 0.76
CA ASP A 193 -20.28 -24.95 0.39
C ASP A 193 -19.94 -25.86 1.57
N MET A 194 -19.18 -25.35 2.54
CA MET A 194 -18.88 -26.02 3.81
C MET A 194 -19.99 -25.86 4.86
N GLY A 195 -21.14 -25.29 4.51
CA GLY A 195 -22.31 -25.15 5.38
C GLY A 195 -22.33 -23.89 6.25
N VAL A 196 -21.41 -22.93 6.05
CA VAL A 196 -21.51 -21.61 6.69
C VAL A 196 -22.71 -20.87 6.12
N SER A 197 -23.49 -20.20 6.99
CA SER A 197 -24.64 -19.43 6.54
C SER A 197 -24.20 -18.34 5.55
N ARG A 198 -25.02 -18.07 4.54
CA ARG A 198 -24.75 -17.04 3.53
C ARG A 198 -24.47 -15.67 4.15
N ARG A 199 -25.26 -15.30 5.18
CA ARG A 199 -25.09 -14.07 5.94
C ARG A 199 -23.73 -14.00 6.62
N ASP A 200 -23.29 -15.08 7.26
CA ASP A 200 -21.99 -15.15 7.94
C ASP A 200 -20.81 -15.15 6.96
N ALA A 201 -20.95 -15.83 5.82
CA ALA A 201 -19.94 -15.83 4.76
C ALA A 201 -19.71 -14.42 4.21
N PHE A 202 -20.80 -13.67 3.94
CA PHE A 202 -20.71 -12.29 3.46
C PHE A 202 -20.28 -11.30 4.55
N ASP A 203 -20.65 -11.49 5.81
CA ASP A 203 -20.09 -10.67 6.89
C ASP A 203 -18.59 -10.96 7.08
N GLY A 204 -18.17 -12.21 6.90
CA GLY A 204 -16.76 -12.60 6.76
C GLY A 204 -16.05 -11.85 5.63
N LEU A 205 -16.65 -11.82 4.45
CA LEU A 205 -16.15 -11.07 3.28
C LEU A 205 -15.97 -9.58 3.61
N ARG A 206 -16.97 -8.95 4.23
CA ARG A 206 -16.93 -7.55 4.66
C ARG A 206 -15.79 -7.27 5.65
N ARG A 207 -15.65 -8.12 6.69
CA ARG A 207 -14.63 -7.96 7.74
C ARG A 207 -13.20 -8.13 7.24
N ARG A 208 -12.97 -8.91 6.19
CA ARG A 208 -11.62 -9.13 5.62
C ARG A 208 -11.14 -7.99 4.73
N ASN A 209 -12.04 -7.37 3.97
CA ASN A 209 -11.65 -6.42 2.92
C ASN A 209 -11.56 -4.95 3.37
N ASP A 210 -12.15 -4.60 4.51
CA ASP A 210 -12.14 -3.24 5.09
C ASP A 210 -12.38 -2.15 4.02
N SER A 211 -13.35 -2.39 3.15
CA SER A 211 -13.74 -1.50 2.04
C SER A 211 -15.21 -1.13 2.17
N GLU A 212 -15.49 0.16 2.04
CA GLU A 212 -16.84 0.72 2.11
C GLU A 212 -17.70 0.21 0.96
N GLN A 213 -17.14 0.11 -0.25
CA GLN A 213 -17.83 -0.40 -1.43
C GLN A 213 -18.22 -1.88 -1.26
N VAL A 214 -17.32 -2.71 -0.70
CA VAL A 214 -17.64 -4.11 -0.36
C VAL A 214 -18.72 -4.17 0.71
N ALA A 215 -18.68 -3.28 1.71
CA ALA A 215 -19.70 -3.23 2.75
C ALA A 215 -21.08 -2.83 2.20
N GLN A 216 -21.14 -1.89 1.25
CA GLN A 216 -22.37 -1.51 0.55
C GLN A 216 -22.94 -2.69 -0.25
N PHE A 217 -22.10 -3.36 -1.04
CA PHE A 217 -22.49 -4.56 -1.78
C PHE A 217 -23.06 -5.65 -0.84
N VAL A 218 -22.33 -6.00 0.22
CA VAL A 218 -22.76 -7.02 1.19
C VAL A 218 -24.08 -6.61 1.86
N SER A 219 -24.24 -5.33 2.20
CA SER A 219 -25.46 -4.84 2.85
C SER A 219 -26.67 -4.91 1.93
N ALA A 220 -26.53 -4.48 0.67
CA ALA A 220 -27.56 -4.59 -0.34
C ALA A 220 -27.93 -6.06 -0.60
N LEU A 221 -26.91 -6.93 -0.60
CA LEU A 221 -27.13 -8.33 -0.83
C LEU A 221 -27.90 -9.02 0.29
N GLN A 222 -27.57 -8.71 1.54
CA GLN A 222 -28.29 -9.23 2.71
C GLN A 222 -29.72 -8.65 2.80
N GLN A 223 -29.95 -7.45 2.29
CA GLN A 223 -31.28 -6.82 2.25
C GLN A 223 -32.16 -7.39 1.13
N GLY A 224 -31.57 -7.85 0.02
CA GLY A 224 -32.29 -8.29 -1.17
C GLY A 224 -32.60 -9.78 -1.25
N GLU A 225 -32.53 -10.54 -0.14
CA GLU A 225 -32.59 -12.01 -0.15
C GLU A 225 -33.94 -12.66 -0.53
N GLU A 226 -34.96 -11.90 -0.94
CA GLU A 226 -36.27 -12.47 -1.33
C GLU A 226 -36.82 -12.01 -2.69
N LEU A 227 -36.14 -11.09 -3.40
CA LEU A 227 -36.89 -10.21 -4.32
C LEU A 227 -36.64 -10.41 -5.82
N GLY A 228 -35.55 -11.01 -6.27
CA GLY A 228 -35.28 -11.13 -7.71
C GLY A 228 -35.06 -9.76 -8.38
N SER A 229 -35.96 -9.29 -9.25
CA SER A 229 -35.82 -8.05 -10.04
C SER A 229 -35.40 -6.78 -9.25
N PRO A 230 -35.90 -6.50 -8.03
CA PRO A 230 -35.52 -5.30 -7.28
C PRO A 230 -34.04 -5.26 -6.86
N ILE A 231 -33.39 -6.43 -6.76
CA ILE A 231 -31.95 -6.46 -6.43
C ILE A 231 -31.09 -6.06 -7.63
N VAL A 232 -31.56 -6.28 -8.85
CA VAL A 232 -30.84 -5.90 -10.07
C VAL A 232 -30.68 -4.39 -10.12
N ASP A 233 -31.77 -3.64 -9.92
CA ASP A 233 -31.75 -2.17 -9.86
C ASP A 233 -30.83 -1.67 -8.75
N THR A 234 -30.91 -2.30 -7.57
CA THR A 234 -30.04 -1.96 -6.44
C THR A 234 -28.55 -2.17 -6.76
N LEU A 235 -28.19 -3.28 -7.41
CA LEU A 235 -26.80 -3.55 -7.82
C LEU A 235 -26.32 -2.54 -8.87
N MET A 236 -27.16 -2.19 -9.84
CA MET A 236 -26.86 -1.19 -10.87
C MET A 236 -26.68 0.22 -10.28
N ASP A 237 -27.53 0.61 -9.33
CA ASP A 237 -27.43 1.89 -8.64
C ASP A 237 -26.14 1.99 -7.82
N ILE A 238 -25.79 0.92 -7.11
CA ILE A 238 -24.52 0.84 -6.35
C ILE A 238 -23.33 0.92 -7.30
N ALA A 239 -23.33 0.18 -8.41
CA ALA A 239 -22.25 0.24 -9.40
C ALA A 239 -22.10 1.64 -10.00
N ALA A 240 -23.22 2.31 -10.29
CA ALA A 240 -23.24 3.68 -10.77
C ALA A 240 -22.70 4.67 -9.72
N ASP A 241 -23.06 4.51 -8.46
CA ASP A 241 -22.55 5.34 -7.36
C ASP A 241 -21.05 5.17 -7.13
N MET A 242 -20.55 3.93 -7.18
CA MET A 242 -19.10 3.64 -7.12
C MET A 242 -18.35 4.36 -8.25
N ARG A 243 -18.83 4.26 -9.49
CA ARG A 243 -18.24 4.98 -10.65
C ARG A 243 -18.27 6.49 -10.47
N ARG A 244 -19.38 7.05 -9.97
CA ARG A 244 -19.51 8.48 -9.68
C ARG A 244 -18.49 8.92 -8.62
N THR A 245 -18.36 8.15 -7.54
CA THR A 245 -17.40 8.39 -6.47
C THR A 245 -15.95 8.33 -6.98
N ASP A 246 -15.62 7.36 -7.81
CA ASP A 246 -14.30 7.25 -8.41
C ASP A 246 -13.97 8.41 -9.35
N ALA A 247 -14.93 8.83 -10.17
CA ALA A 247 -14.79 10.01 -11.03
C ALA A 247 -14.59 11.28 -10.18
N GLN A 248 -15.35 11.46 -9.10
CA GLN A 248 -15.17 12.57 -8.17
C GLN A 248 -13.80 12.55 -7.49
N ASN A 249 -13.34 11.38 -7.06
CA ASN A 249 -12.03 11.21 -6.46
C ASN A 249 -10.90 11.53 -7.44
N ALA A 250 -11.01 11.09 -8.69
CA ALA A 250 -10.07 11.45 -9.76
C ALA A 250 -10.05 12.97 -10.00
N ARG A 251 -11.22 13.62 -10.07
CA ARG A 251 -11.33 15.09 -10.19
C ARG A 251 -10.69 15.81 -9.00
N ARG A 252 -10.95 15.36 -7.77
CA ARG A 252 -10.33 15.92 -6.55
C ARG A 252 -8.81 15.79 -6.56
N ARG A 253 -8.27 14.66 -7.03
CA ARG A 253 -6.82 14.47 -7.17
C ARG A 253 -6.22 15.41 -8.22
N ALA A 254 -6.87 15.55 -9.38
CA ALA A 254 -6.46 16.50 -10.41
C ALA A 254 -6.48 17.95 -9.90
N ALA A 255 -7.55 18.36 -9.22
CA ALA A 255 -7.67 19.69 -8.64
C ALA A 255 -6.61 19.98 -7.57
N ARG A 256 -6.22 18.98 -6.77
CA ARG A 256 -5.17 19.11 -5.75
C ARG A 256 -3.75 19.11 -6.34
N ALA A 257 -3.57 18.66 -7.57
CA ALA A 257 -2.25 18.65 -8.21
C ALA A 257 -1.74 20.08 -8.49
N VAL A 258 -2.64 20.98 -8.92
CA VAL A 258 -2.28 22.36 -9.29
C VAL A 258 -1.71 23.15 -8.10
N PRO A 259 -2.38 23.26 -6.92
CA PRO A 259 -1.81 23.98 -5.78
C PRO A 259 -0.50 23.36 -5.27
N LYS A 260 -0.37 22.03 -5.30
CA LYS A 260 0.89 21.34 -4.90
C LYS A 260 2.05 21.71 -5.82
N ALA A 261 1.81 21.78 -7.13
CA ALA A 261 2.83 22.20 -8.09
C ALA A 261 3.25 23.65 -7.87
N THR A 262 2.28 24.56 -7.66
CA THR A 262 2.57 25.97 -7.38
C THR A 262 3.43 26.15 -6.14
N VAL A 263 3.12 25.46 -5.03
CA VAL A 263 3.92 25.55 -3.80
C VAL A 263 5.36 25.08 -4.05
N VAL A 264 5.56 23.95 -4.73
CA VAL A 264 6.90 23.45 -5.04
C VAL A 264 7.67 24.44 -5.92
N ILE A 265 7.04 24.98 -6.97
CA ILE A 265 7.67 25.97 -7.85
C ILE A 265 8.05 27.22 -7.06
N THR A 266 7.13 27.81 -6.29
CA THR A 266 7.42 29.03 -5.52
C THR A 266 8.51 28.81 -4.47
N THR A 267 8.48 27.68 -3.75
CA THR A 267 9.46 27.38 -2.70
C THR A 267 10.87 27.14 -3.24
N PHE A 268 11.04 26.57 -4.44
CA PHE A 268 12.37 26.29 -4.99
C PHE A 268 12.88 27.36 -5.95
N MET A 269 12.00 27.92 -6.78
CA MET A 269 12.39 28.83 -7.86
C MET A 269 12.71 30.23 -7.32
N VAL A 270 11.93 30.74 -6.36
CA VAL A 270 12.12 32.09 -5.79
C VAL A 270 13.44 32.23 -5.00
N PRO A 271 13.81 31.33 -4.08
CA PRO A 271 15.11 31.42 -3.41
C PRO A 271 16.27 31.20 -4.39
N GLY A 272 16.09 30.34 -5.39
CA GLY A 272 17.10 30.08 -6.43
C GLY A 272 17.39 31.33 -7.27
N THR A 273 16.35 32.05 -7.71
CA THR A 273 16.53 33.31 -8.44
C THR A 273 17.12 34.39 -7.56
N LEU A 274 16.70 34.51 -6.29
CA LEU A 274 17.27 35.46 -5.34
C LEU A 274 18.77 35.20 -5.10
N ALA A 275 19.16 33.94 -4.91
CA ALA A 275 20.56 33.55 -4.72
C ALA A 275 21.42 33.88 -5.96
N LEU A 276 20.91 33.61 -7.16
CA LEU A 276 21.59 33.98 -8.41
C LEU A 276 21.72 35.50 -8.55
N MET A 277 20.68 36.26 -8.19
CA MET A 277 20.69 37.72 -8.28
C MET A 277 21.69 38.33 -7.30
N ILE A 278 21.73 37.82 -6.06
CA ILE A 278 22.71 38.23 -5.04
C ILE A 278 24.13 37.88 -5.52
N ALA A 279 24.37 36.65 -5.98
CA ALA A 279 25.68 36.24 -6.47
C ALA A 279 26.15 37.09 -7.66
N GLY A 280 25.25 37.37 -8.61
CA GLY A 280 25.54 38.25 -9.75
C GLY A 280 25.83 39.69 -9.34
N PHE A 281 25.08 40.24 -8.39
CA PHE A 281 25.35 41.56 -7.83
C PHE A 281 26.72 41.63 -7.13
N PHE A 282 27.08 40.61 -6.34
CA PHE A 282 28.38 40.54 -5.68
C PHE A 282 29.54 40.42 -6.67
N LEU A 283 29.41 39.56 -7.70
CA LEU A 283 30.42 39.42 -8.75
C LEU A 283 30.56 40.69 -9.60
N GLY A 284 29.46 41.40 -9.86
CA GLY A 284 29.44 42.60 -10.69
C GLY A 284 29.86 43.89 -9.98
N SER A 285 29.73 43.95 -8.65
CA SER A 285 30.05 45.16 -7.85
C SER A 285 31.53 45.30 -7.50
N GLY A 286 32.38 44.31 -7.82
CA GLY A 286 33.82 44.36 -7.55
C GLY A 286 34.17 44.40 -6.06
N VAL A 287 33.25 43.94 -5.18
CA VAL A 287 33.45 43.94 -3.73
C VAL A 287 34.37 42.79 -3.36
N ASP A 288 35.64 43.10 -3.09
CA ASP A 288 36.61 42.15 -2.53
C ASP A 288 36.19 41.73 -1.12
N PHE A 289 36.11 40.41 -0.88
CA PHE A 289 35.74 39.81 0.40
C PHE A 289 36.58 40.30 1.60
N GLY A 290 37.79 40.85 1.36
CA GLY A 290 38.65 41.42 2.40
C GLY A 290 38.09 42.70 3.06
N THR A 291 37.29 43.49 2.35
CA THR A 291 36.72 44.74 2.90
C THR A 291 35.51 44.52 3.80
N VAL A 292 34.79 43.41 3.64
CA VAL A 292 33.61 43.04 4.44
C VAL A 292 33.97 42.09 5.60
N SER A 293 35.03 41.30 5.46
CA SER A 293 35.48 40.34 6.50
C SER A 293 36.36 40.97 7.60
N GLY A 294 36.79 42.23 7.47
CA GLY A 294 37.66 42.86 8.48
C GLY A 294 38.96 42.09 8.73
N ARG A 295 39.50 41.42 7.70
CA ARG A 295 40.85 40.85 7.64
C ARG A 295 41.39 40.98 6.22
#